data_AF-A0A011V1P8-F1
#
_entry.id   AF-A0A011V1P8-F1
#
_cell.length_a   1.000
_cell.length_b   1.000
_cell.length_c   1.000
_cell.angle_alpha   90.00
_cell.angle_beta   90.00
_cell.angle_gamma   90.00
#
_symmetry.space_group_name_H-M   'P 1'
#
loop_
_entity.id
_entity.type
_entity.pdbx_description
1 polymer ?
#
loop_
_entity_poly.entity_id
_entity_poly.type
_entity_poly.pdbx_seq_one_letter_code
_entity_poly.pdbx_strand_id
1 'polypeptide(L)' 'MSDFFRELIGVKCNFATNDGEYRNYVLRDISNEWIVVEKGTESVYLNLSHVISIKVATNKDEA' A
#
# COMPACT_ATOMS: atom_id res chain seq x y z
N MET A 1 14.68 -5.91 6.32
CA MET A 1 13.38 -5.53 5.72
C MET A 1 12.37 -6.58 6.16
N SER A 2 11.31 -6.21 6.88
CA SER A 2 10.47 -7.15 7.63
C SER A 2 9.60 -8.03 6.72
N ASP A 3 9.40 -9.29 7.12
CA ASP A 3 8.56 -10.27 6.42
C ASP A 3 7.12 -9.78 6.21
N PHE A 4 6.66 -8.87 7.08
CA PHE A 4 5.35 -8.21 7.00
C PHE A 4 5.03 -7.63 5.61
N PHE A 5 5.94 -6.87 4.99
CA PHE A 5 5.65 -6.25 3.69
C PHE A 5 5.60 -7.27 2.56
N ARG A 6 6.38 -8.35 2.66
CA ARG A 6 6.37 -9.43 1.67
C ARG A 6 5.04 -10.19 1.70
N GLU A 7 4.46 -10.37 2.89
CA GLU A 7 3.13 -10.97 3.05
C GLU A 7 2.00 -10.11 2.48
N LEU A 8 2.21 -8.78 2.38
CA LEU A 8 1.23 -7.85 1.81
C LEU A 8 1.31 -7.75 0.28
N ILE A 9 2.31 -8.34 -0.38
CA ILE A 9 2.40 -8.29 -1.85
C ILE A 9 1.17 -8.99 -2.47
N GLY A 10 0.51 -8.31 -3.40
CA GLY A 10 -0.74 -8.73 -4.02
C GLY A 10 -2.00 -8.41 -3.20
N VAL A 11 -1.85 -7.88 -1.99
CA VAL A 11 -2.97 -7.53 -1.10
C VAL A 11 -3.41 -6.09 -1.36
N LYS A 12 -4.72 -5.88 -1.41
CA LYS A 12 -5.31 -4.54 -1.47
C LYS A 12 -5.24 -3.88 -0.09
N CYS A 13 -4.69 -2.68 -0.04
CA CYS A 13 -4.41 -1.92 1.16
C CYS A 13 -4.84 -0.45 1.01
N ASN A 14 -5.03 0.20 2.15
CA ASN A 14 -5.16 1.64 2.30
C ASN A 14 -3.87 2.14 2.96
N PHE A 15 -3.20 3.09 2.32
CA PHE A 15 -1.96 3.70 2.81
C PHE A 15 -2.26 5.14 3.22
N ALA A 16 -1.98 5.47 4.48
CA ALA A 16 -2.00 6.86 4.94
C ALA A 16 -0.57 7.38 4.94
N THR A 17 -0.34 8.51 4.28
CA THR A 17 0.95 9.19 4.19
C THR A 17 0.87 10.60 4.78
N ASN A 18 2.02 11.24 4.99
CA ASN A 18 2.08 12.62 5.50
C ASN A 18 1.37 13.65 4.60
N ASP A 19 1.25 13.35 3.31
CA ASP A 19 0.70 14.23 2.28
C ASP A 19 -0.69 13.80 1.77
N GLY A 20 -1.20 12.63 2.15
CA GLY A 20 -2.51 12.17 1.69
C GLY A 20 -2.85 10.72 2.03
N GLU A 21 -3.87 10.19 1.36
CA GLU A 21 -4.31 8.81 1.51
C GLU A 21 -4.45 8.12 0.14
N TYR A 22 -3.87 6.93 0.04
CA TYR A 22 -3.97 6.05 -1.13
C TYR A 22 -4.86 4.86 -0.78
N ARG A 23 -6.16 4.97 -1.15
CA ARG A 23 -7.18 3.97 -0.81
C ARG A 23 -7.40 2.94 -1.90
N ASN A 24 -7.53 1.68 -1.48
CA ASN A 24 -7.79 0.51 -2.32
C ASN A 24 -6.68 0.21 -3.35
N TYR A 25 -5.43 0.45 -2.97
CA TYR A 25 -4.27 0.17 -3.80
C TYR A 25 -3.70 -1.21 -3.49
N VAL A 26 -3.23 -1.94 -4.49
CA VAL A 26 -2.57 -3.24 -4.32
C VAL A 26 -1.08 -3.02 -4.15
N LEU A 27 -0.48 -3.55 -3.09
CA LEU A 27 0.98 -3.56 -2.96
C LEU A 27 1.58 -4.53 -3.99
N ARG A 28 2.48 -4.06 -4.85
CA ARG A 28 3.07 -4.88 -5.92
C ARG A 28 4.50 -5.28 -5.66
N ASP A 29 5.29 -4.35 -5.14
CA ASP A 29 6.71 -4.58 -4.92
C ASP A 29 7.21 -3.72 -3.75
N ILE A 30 8.33 -4.16 -3.18
CA ILE A 30 9.05 -3.45 -2.14
C ILE A 30 10.57 -3.55 -2.39
N SER A 31 11.22 -2.40 -2.42
CA SER A 31 12.66 -2.28 -2.62
C SER A 31 13.24 -1.19 -1.71
N ASN A 32 14.15 -1.58 -0.82
CA ASN A 32 14.71 -0.75 0.24
C ASN A 32 13.66 0.00 1.08
N GLU A 33 13.50 1.31 0.86
CA GLU A 33 12.52 2.14 1.56
C GLU A 33 11.37 2.58 0.65
N TRP A 34 11.22 1.94 -0.51
CA TRP A 34 10.19 2.26 -1.48
C TRP A 34 9.26 1.08 -1.69
N ILE A 35 7.98 1.38 -1.84
CA ILE A 35 6.96 0.43 -2.25
C ILE A 35 6.31 0.89 -3.55
N VAL A 36 5.89 -0.08 -4.37
CA VAL A 36 5.08 0.15 -5.56
C VAL A 36 3.66 -0.28 -5.25
N VAL A 37 2.70 0.62 -5.45
CA VAL A 37 1.29 0.35 -5.23
C VAL A 37 0.48 0.67 -6.49
N GLU A 38 -0.54 -0.12 -6.79
CA GLU A 38 -1.33 0.01 -8.01
C GLU A 38 -2.83 0.12 -7.78
N LYS A 39 -3.50 0.92 -8.61
CA LYS A 39 -4.96 0.99 -8.68
C LYS A 39 -5.41 1.11 -10.14
N GLY A 40 -5.93 0.02 -10.69
CA GLY A 40 -6.28 -0.04 -12.12
C GLY A 40 -5.02 0.09 -12.97
N THR A 41 -4.94 1.14 -13.80
CA THR A 41 -3.76 1.44 -14.65
C THR A 41 -2.79 2.42 -14.00
N GLU A 42 -3.09 2.90 -12.80
CA GLU A 42 -2.24 3.83 -12.05
C GLU A 42 -1.24 3.06 -11.19
N SER A 43 0.05 3.42 -11.30
CA SER A 43 1.13 2.91 -10.45
C SER A 43 1.78 4.08 -9.71
N VAL A 44 1.89 3.95 -8.38
CA VAL A 44 2.44 4.98 -7.50
C VAL A 44 3.61 4.39 -6.71
N TYR A 45 4.67 5.19 -6.59
CA TYR A 45 5.85 4.85 -5.80
C TYR A 45 5.78 5.64 -4.48
N LEU A 46 5.73 4.94 -3.35
CA LEU A 46 5.66 5.56 -2.03
C LEU A 46 6.93 5.27 -1.26
N ASN A 47 7.52 6.30 -0.66
CA ASN A 47 8.62 6.12 0.28
C ASN A 47 8.05 5.81 1.67
N LEU A 48 8.54 4.73 2.30
CA LEU A 48 8.09 4.25 3.60
C LEU A 48 8.30 5.28 4.72
N SER A 49 9.28 6.19 4.62
CA SER A 49 9.47 7.28 5.58
C SER A 49 8.30 8.27 5.63
N HIS A 50 7.47 8.31 4.58
CA HIS A 50 6.28 9.14 4.51
C HIS A 50 5.00 8.37 4.85
N VAL A 51 5.07 7.04 4.96
CA VAL A 51 3.92 6.19 5.27
C VAL A 51 3.70 6.17 6.78
N ILE A 52 2.54 6.68 7.21
CA ILE A 52 2.11 6.71 8.60
C ILE A 52 1.49 5.37 9.00
N SER A 53 0.64 4.80 8.13
CA SER A 53 0.00 3.51 8.41
C SER A 53 -0.44 2.78 7.14
N ILE A 54 -0.55 1.45 7.26
CA ILE A 54 -1.02 0.55 6.20
C ILE A 54 -2.14 -0.31 6.79
N LYS A 55 -3.29 -0.34 6.13
CA LYS A 55 -4.45 -1.16 6.51
C LYS A 55 -4.86 -2.04 5.36
N VAL A 56 -5.00 -3.34 5.57
CA VAL A 56 -5.58 -4.24 4.56
C VAL A 56 -7.02 -3.79 4.27
N ALA A 57 -7.33 -3.59 3.00
CA ALA A 57 -8.67 -3.25 2.56
C ALA A 57 -9.52 -4.52 2.57
N THR A 58 -10.42 -4.62 3.53
CA THR A 58 -11.47 -5.64 3.53
C THR A 58 -12.60 -5.20 2.60
N ASN A 59 -13.06 -6.08 1.71
CA ASN A 59 -14.26 -5.87 0.88
C ASN A 59 -15.58 -5.83 1.69
N LYS A 60 -15.54 -5.54 3.00
CA LYS A 60 -16.72 -5.52 3.87
C LYS A 60 -17.45 -4.18 3.90
N ASP A 61 -16.96 -3.16 3.20
CA ASP A 61 -17.62 -1.86 3.04
C ASP A 61 -18.47 -1.78 1.75
N GLU A 62 -19.05 -2.90 1.31
CA GLU A 62 -20.15 -2.93 0.34
C GLU A 62 -21.31 -3.75 0.94
N ALA A 63 -22.09 -3.12 1.83
CA ALA A 63 -23.39 -3.62 2.29
C ALA A 63 -24.34 -2.43 2.54
#